data_AF-A0A378MUG5-F1
#
_entry.id   AF-A0A378MUG5-F1
#
_cell.length_a   1.000
_cell.length_b   1.000
_cell.length_c   1.000
_cell.angle_alpha   90.00
_cell.angle_beta   90.00
_cell.angle_gamma   90.00
#
_symmetry.space_group_name_H-M   'P 1'
#
loop_
_entity.id
_entity.type
_entity.pdbx_description
1 polymer ?
#
loop_
_entity_poly.entity_id
_entity_poly.type
_entity_poly.pdbx_seq_one_letter_code
_entity_poly.pdbx_strand_id
1 'polypeptide(L)'
;MDRAGLLRSARNLHKAAIQIRDEFGGEFPTRFDDVLALTGVGRSTAGAILSSVLDAPHPILDGNVKRVLSRYFAVEGWAGEKAVENRLWQLSESVTPDTQVADFNQAMMDLGAMICTRTKPKCLLCPLQENCKTNAMQAWDSFPAKKPKKTLPERQTYFLVLKSGSKVLLQKREAKGIWGGLFVFPQFESLELSSGLILCKICKFHSN
;
A
#
# COMPACT_ATOMS: atom_id res chain seq x y z
N MET A 1 -16.09 3.16 -12.88
CA MET A 1 -15.94 2.31 -11.68
C MET A 1 -14.50 1.80 -11.66
N ASP A 2 -13.61 2.48 -10.92
CA ASP A 2 -12.45 1.89 -10.23
C ASP A 2 -11.85 3.00 -9.35
N ARG A 3 -12.29 3.11 -8.09
CA ARG A 3 -11.92 4.25 -7.21
C ARG A 3 -10.60 4.02 -6.45
N ALA A 4 -9.97 2.84 -6.56
CA ALA A 4 -8.98 2.42 -5.58
C ALA A 4 -7.52 2.44 -6.07
N GLY A 5 -7.23 2.62 -7.37
CA GLY A 5 -5.84 2.59 -7.87
C GLY A 5 -5.13 1.23 -7.68
N LEU A 6 -5.90 0.16 -7.42
CA LEU A 6 -5.42 -1.19 -7.05
C LEU A 6 -5.16 -2.11 -8.26
N LEU A 7 -5.26 -1.62 -9.50
CA LEU A 7 -5.09 -2.43 -10.71
C LEU A 7 -3.71 -3.09 -10.82
N ARG A 8 -2.68 -2.45 -10.30
CA ARG A 8 -1.35 -3.07 -10.23
C ARG A 8 -1.37 -4.27 -9.29
N SER A 9 -1.98 -4.12 -8.11
CA SER A 9 -2.13 -5.20 -7.15
C SER A 9 -2.97 -6.36 -7.69
N ALA A 10 -4.10 -6.08 -8.36
CA ALA A 10 -4.92 -7.11 -9.00
C ALA A 10 -4.16 -7.87 -10.11
N ARG A 11 -3.41 -7.15 -10.96
CA ARG A 11 -2.55 -7.77 -11.98
C ARG A 11 -1.45 -8.63 -11.36
N ASN A 12 -0.82 -8.16 -10.29
CA ASN A 12 0.20 -8.91 -9.57
C ASN A 12 -0.38 -10.17 -8.93
N LEU A 13 -1.56 -10.07 -8.30
CA LEU A 13 -2.25 -11.22 -7.71
C LEU A 13 -2.55 -12.29 -8.77
N HIS A 14 -3.05 -11.89 -9.94
CA HIS A 14 -3.30 -12.83 -11.03
C HIS A 14 -2.00 -13.49 -11.53
N LYS A 15 -0.91 -12.72 -11.66
CA LYS A 15 0.41 -13.26 -12.02
C LYS A 15 0.95 -14.23 -10.97
N ALA A 16 0.82 -13.90 -9.69
CA ALA A 16 1.22 -14.80 -8.61
C ALA A 16 0.41 -16.11 -8.63
N ALA A 17 -0.90 -16.05 -8.91
CA ALA A 17 -1.72 -17.26 -9.06
C ALA A 17 -1.27 -18.14 -10.24
N ILE A 18 -0.91 -17.53 -11.37
CA ILE A 18 -0.32 -18.25 -12.52
C ILE A 18 1.02 -18.88 -12.12
N GLN A 19 1.87 -18.13 -11.41
CA GLN A 19 3.16 -18.62 -10.91
C GLN A 19 2.98 -19.84 -9.99
N ILE A 20 2.03 -19.78 -9.05
CA ILE A 20 1.69 -20.91 -8.17
C ILE A 20 1.24 -22.13 -8.98
N ARG A 21 0.38 -21.94 -9.99
CA ARG A 21 -0.06 -23.03 -10.88
C ARG A 21 1.11 -23.68 -11.63
N ASP A 22 1.98 -22.85 -12.23
CA ASP A 22 3.00 -23.32 -13.17
C ASP A 22 4.27 -23.83 -12.47
N GLU A 23 4.70 -23.18 -11.38
CA GLU A 23 5.96 -23.48 -10.68
C GLU A 23 5.74 -24.38 -9.45
N PHE A 24 4.56 -24.34 -8.83
CA PHE A 24 4.25 -25.07 -7.59
C PHE A 24 3.09 -26.07 -7.75
N GLY A 25 2.73 -26.42 -9.00
CA GLY A 25 1.69 -27.42 -9.28
C GLY A 25 0.28 -27.04 -8.81
N GLY A 26 0.04 -25.75 -8.57
CA GLY A 26 -1.23 -25.25 -8.03
C GLY A 26 -1.32 -25.25 -6.50
N GLU A 27 -0.28 -25.72 -5.80
CA GLU A 27 -0.20 -25.65 -4.34
C GLU A 27 0.50 -24.38 -3.89
N PHE A 28 -0.08 -23.67 -2.92
CA PHE A 28 0.52 -22.44 -2.43
C PHE A 28 1.83 -22.75 -1.67
N PRO A 29 2.96 -22.08 -1.99
CA PRO A 29 4.23 -22.36 -1.33
C PRO A 29 4.21 -22.02 0.17
N THR A 30 4.88 -22.83 0.98
CA THR A 30 4.90 -22.68 2.45
C THR A 30 6.25 -22.22 3.01
N ARG A 31 7.31 -22.20 2.19
CA ARG A 31 8.61 -21.63 2.56
C ARG A 31 8.59 -20.12 2.36
N PHE A 32 9.18 -19.38 3.30
CA PHE A 32 9.19 -17.91 3.26
C PHE A 32 9.75 -17.33 1.97
N ASP A 33 10.90 -17.84 1.51
CA ASP A 33 11.57 -17.34 0.31
C ASP A 33 10.74 -17.57 -0.95
N ASP A 34 10.02 -18.70 -1.02
CA ASP A 34 9.16 -19.03 -2.17
C ASP A 34 7.94 -18.11 -2.21
N VAL A 35 7.32 -17.84 -1.04
CA VAL A 35 6.21 -16.88 -0.95
C VAL A 35 6.67 -15.45 -1.26
N LEU A 36 7.87 -15.06 -0.80
CA LEU A 36 8.46 -13.75 -1.08
C LEU A 36 8.79 -13.58 -2.57
N ALA A 37 9.14 -14.67 -3.26
CA ALA A 37 9.43 -14.66 -4.69
C ALA A 37 8.16 -14.49 -5.55
N LEU A 38 6.96 -14.68 -4.99
CA LEU A 38 5.72 -14.49 -5.74
C LEU A 38 5.54 -13.03 -6.19
N THR A 39 5.09 -12.87 -7.44
CA THR A 39 4.90 -11.55 -8.04
C THR A 39 4.00 -10.63 -7.19
N GLY A 40 4.58 -9.55 -6.69
CA GLY A 40 3.86 -8.52 -5.93
C GLY A 40 3.64 -8.82 -4.45
N VAL A 41 4.23 -9.90 -3.94
CA VAL A 41 4.30 -10.20 -2.51
C VAL A 41 5.56 -9.54 -1.94
N GLY A 42 5.40 -8.73 -0.91
CA GLY A 42 6.51 -8.13 -0.17
C GLY A 42 6.76 -8.86 1.16
N ARG A 43 7.88 -8.55 1.81
CA ARG A 43 8.29 -9.17 3.10
C ARG A 43 7.16 -9.25 4.14
N SER A 44 6.47 -8.13 4.38
CA SER A 44 5.36 -8.11 5.35
C SER A 44 4.15 -8.91 4.90
N THR A 45 3.90 -9.02 3.59
CA THR A 45 2.78 -9.81 3.05
C THR A 45 3.09 -11.30 3.13
N ALA A 46 4.32 -11.71 2.83
CA ALA A 46 4.77 -13.08 3.01
C ALA A 46 4.65 -13.51 4.49
N GLY A 47 5.13 -12.67 5.40
CA GLY A 47 4.99 -12.89 6.84
C GLY A 47 3.53 -13.01 7.26
N ALA A 48 2.66 -12.10 6.83
CA ALA A 48 1.24 -12.12 7.17
C ALA A 48 0.51 -13.38 6.66
N ILE A 49 0.77 -13.81 5.42
CA ILE A 49 0.15 -15.02 4.84
C ILE A 49 0.58 -16.25 5.64
N LEU A 50 1.89 -16.43 5.83
CA LEU A 50 2.43 -17.62 6.48
C LEU A 50 2.09 -17.66 7.97
N SER A 51 2.14 -16.53 8.68
CA SER A 51 1.70 -16.48 10.08
C SER A 51 0.20 -16.74 10.20
N SER A 52 -0.63 -16.20 9.31
CA SER A 52 -2.08 -16.34 9.43
C SER A 52 -2.58 -17.76 9.12
N VAL A 53 -1.93 -18.48 8.21
CA VAL A 53 -2.41 -19.78 7.74
C VAL A 53 -1.71 -20.95 8.43
N LEU A 54 -0.44 -20.77 8.80
CA LEU A 54 0.41 -21.84 9.35
C LEU A 54 0.91 -21.54 10.77
N ASP A 55 0.51 -20.42 11.38
CA ASP A 55 1.08 -19.89 12.62
C ASP A 55 2.62 -19.79 12.59
N ALA A 56 3.19 -19.63 11.39
CA ALA A 56 4.64 -19.54 11.22
C ALA A 56 5.19 -18.28 11.92
N PRO A 57 6.35 -18.34 12.59
CA PRO A 57 6.91 -17.26 13.40
C PRO A 57 7.54 -16.16 12.52
N HIS A 58 6.71 -15.51 11.72
CA HIS A 58 7.11 -14.46 10.81
C HIS A 58 6.49 -13.12 11.22
N PRO A 59 7.32 -12.09 11.45
CA PRO A 59 6.83 -10.76 11.80
C PRO A 59 6.21 -10.04 10.60
N ILE A 60 5.38 -9.04 10.89
CA ILE A 60 4.78 -8.15 9.90
C ILE A 60 5.15 -6.69 10.18
N LEU A 61 5.19 -5.87 9.14
CA LEU A 61 5.53 -4.46 9.28
C LEU A 61 4.76 -3.58 8.28
N ASP A 62 3.43 -3.65 8.36
CA ASP A 62 2.53 -2.81 7.58
C ASP A 62 2.47 -1.36 8.12
N GLY A 63 1.66 -0.50 7.49
CA GLY A 63 1.53 0.89 7.94
C GLY A 63 0.96 1.07 9.36
N ASN A 64 0.18 0.10 9.84
CA ASN A 64 -0.38 0.09 11.19
C ASN A 64 0.70 -0.29 12.21
N VAL A 65 1.38 -1.41 11.99
CA VAL A 65 2.43 -1.91 12.87
C VAL A 65 3.61 -0.94 12.92
N LYS A 66 4.04 -0.34 11.79
CA LYS A 66 5.05 0.73 11.78
C LYS A 66 4.70 1.85 12.75
N ARG A 67 3.45 2.30 12.77
CA ARG A 67 2.99 3.39 13.63
C ARG A 67 2.94 2.98 15.09
N VAL A 68 2.42 1.78 15.39
CA VAL A 68 2.39 1.23 16.76
C VAL A 68 3.81 1.14 17.32
N LEU A 69 4.73 0.49 16.60
CA LEU A 69 6.12 0.33 17.04
C LEU A 69 6.85 1.66 17.16
N SER A 70 6.67 2.57 16.20
CA SER A 70 7.29 3.91 16.27
C SER A 70 6.86 4.68 17.52
N ARG A 71 5.59 4.58 17.92
CA ARG A 71 5.06 5.25 19.11
C ARG A 71 5.40 4.54 20.41
N TYR A 72 5.35 3.21 20.42
CA TYR A 72 5.65 2.44 21.61
C TYR A 72 7.13 2.60 22.00
N PHE A 73 8.04 2.50 21.03
CA PHE A 73 9.48 2.58 21.26
C PHE A 73 10.07 3.99 21.09
N ALA A 74 9.25 4.99 20.73
CA ALA A 74 9.69 6.36 20.38
C ALA A 74 10.80 6.35 19.31
N VAL A 75 10.56 5.64 18.20
CA VAL A 75 11.50 5.56 17.07
C VAL A 75 11.43 6.85 16.26
N GLU A 76 12.47 7.67 16.36
CA GLU A 76 12.57 8.93 15.63
C GLU A 76 12.77 8.73 14.13
N GLY A 77 12.34 9.73 13.35
CA GLY A 77 12.51 9.76 11.90
C GLY A 77 11.30 9.27 11.11
N TRP A 78 11.37 9.42 9.78
CA TRP A 78 10.30 9.03 8.87
C TRP A 78 10.41 7.53 8.58
N ALA A 79 9.34 6.77 8.82
CA ALA A 79 9.30 5.32 8.64
C ALA A 79 9.48 4.79 7.19
N GLY A 80 9.66 5.70 6.21
CA GLY A 80 10.06 5.36 4.84
C GLY A 80 11.56 5.54 4.57
N GLU A 81 12.33 6.05 5.53
CA GLU A 81 13.79 6.06 5.46
C GLU A 81 14.34 4.67 5.77
N LYS A 82 15.35 4.23 5.01
CA LYS A 82 15.85 2.86 5.11
C LYS A 82 16.38 2.50 6.50
N ALA A 83 17.05 3.43 7.16
CA ALA A 83 17.56 3.24 8.52
C ALA A 83 16.42 3.05 9.54
N VAL A 84 15.39 3.90 9.49
CA VAL A 84 14.22 3.82 10.37
C VAL A 84 13.42 2.55 10.08
N GLU A 85 13.20 2.22 8.81
CA GLU A 85 12.50 1.00 8.41
C GLU A 85 13.22 -0.27 8.89
N ASN A 86 14.55 -0.33 8.76
CA ASN A 86 15.34 -1.46 9.27
C ASN A 86 15.23 -1.58 10.80
N ARG A 87 15.27 -0.45 11.53
CA ARG A 87 15.06 -0.45 12.98
C ARG A 87 13.68 -0.97 13.36
N LEU A 88 12.65 -0.57 12.63
CA LEU A 88 11.29 -1.06 12.86
C LEU A 88 11.14 -2.55 12.56
N TRP A 89 11.85 -3.08 11.56
CA TRP A 89 11.89 -4.53 11.31
C TRP A 89 12.53 -5.29 12.47
N GLN A 90 13.67 -4.84 12.97
CA GLN A 90 14.32 -5.46 14.14
C GLN A 90 13.42 -5.44 15.37
N LEU A 91 12.70 -4.33 15.59
CA LEU A 91 11.74 -4.23 16.68
C LEU A 91 10.58 -5.19 16.49
N SER A 92 10.03 -5.29 15.28
CA SER A 92 8.96 -6.25 14.99
C SER A 92 9.41 -7.68 15.23
N GLU A 93 10.59 -8.06 14.73
CA GLU A 93 11.19 -9.37 14.98
C GLU A 93 11.36 -9.64 16.48
N SER A 94 11.78 -8.65 17.26
CA SER A 94 12.03 -8.82 18.70
C SER A 94 10.76 -8.98 19.54
N VAL A 95 9.61 -8.51 19.06
CA VAL A 95 8.35 -8.56 19.82
C VAL A 95 7.38 -9.63 19.31
N THR A 96 7.57 -10.12 18.09
CA THR A 96 6.77 -11.22 17.57
C THR A 96 7.09 -12.50 18.35
N PRO A 97 6.10 -13.15 18.97
CA PRO A 97 6.30 -14.38 19.73
C PRO A 97 6.57 -15.56 18.79
N ASP A 98 7.04 -16.68 19.34
CA ASP A 98 7.21 -17.94 18.59
C ASP A 98 5.92 -18.77 18.51
N THR A 99 4.89 -18.42 19.28
CA THR A 99 3.59 -19.12 19.34
C THR A 99 2.45 -18.13 19.33
N GLN A 100 1.27 -18.51 18.82
CA GLN A 100 0.12 -17.60 18.66
C GLN A 100 0.49 -16.38 17.80
N VAL A 101 1.32 -16.61 16.79
CA VAL A 101 1.86 -15.57 15.91
C VAL A 101 0.73 -14.97 15.08
N ALA A 102 -0.21 -15.80 14.62
CA ALA A 102 -1.40 -15.39 13.90
C ALA A 102 -2.19 -14.34 14.70
N ASP A 103 -2.51 -14.67 15.95
CA ASP A 103 -3.27 -13.80 16.86
C ASP A 103 -2.48 -12.54 17.21
N PHE A 104 -1.18 -12.67 17.47
CA PHE A 104 -0.32 -11.52 17.75
C PHE A 104 -0.26 -10.54 16.57
N ASN A 105 0.00 -11.04 15.37
CA ASN A 105 0.10 -10.21 14.16
C ASN A 105 -1.25 -9.55 13.85
N GLN A 106 -2.36 -10.27 14.01
CA GLN A 106 -3.70 -9.72 13.84
C GLN A 106 -4.00 -8.64 14.89
N ALA A 107 -3.69 -8.89 16.16
CA ALA A 107 -3.84 -7.91 17.24
C ALA A 107 -3.00 -6.64 17.00
N MET A 108 -1.78 -6.77 16.49
CA MET A 108 -0.93 -5.62 16.16
C MET A 108 -1.52 -4.77 15.02
N MET A 109 -2.11 -5.40 13.99
CA MET A 109 -2.83 -4.68 12.92
C MET A 109 -4.08 -3.98 13.46
N ASP A 110 -4.90 -4.68 14.24
CA ASP A 110 -6.16 -4.15 14.80
C ASP A 110 -5.91 -3.01 15.79
N LEU A 111 -4.88 -3.15 16.63
CA LEU A 111 -4.44 -2.09 17.53
C LEU A 111 -4.11 -0.83 16.75
N GLY A 112 -3.33 -0.94 15.68
CA GLY A 112 -3.03 0.20 14.82
C GLY A 112 -4.27 0.76 14.13
N ALA A 113 -5.16 -0.08 13.65
CA ALA A 113 -6.36 0.32 12.92
C ALA A 113 -7.39 1.05 13.79
N MET A 114 -7.62 0.59 15.03
CA MET A 114 -8.77 0.99 15.85
C MET A 114 -8.42 1.83 17.08
N ILE A 115 -7.22 1.67 17.64
CA ILE A 115 -6.81 2.28 18.92
C ILE A 115 -5.67 3.27 18.71
N CYS A 116 -4.52 2.80 18.22
CA CYS A 116 -3.36 3.61 17.90
C CYS A 116 -3.51 4.24 16.51
N THR A 117 -4.61 4.95 16.30
CA THR A 117 -4.99 5.56 15.02
C THR A 117 -4.05 6.71 14.63
N ARG A 118 -4.07 7.11 13.36
CA ARG A 118 -3.21 8.19 12.84
C ARG A 118 -3.41 9.51 13.61
N THR A 119 -4.67 9.86 13.86
CA THR A 119 -5.09 11.11 14.51
C THR A 119 -5.93 10.78 15.74
N LYS A 120 -5.62 11.40 16.89
CA LYS A 120 -6.36 11.22 18.15
C LYS A 120 -6.44 9.73 18.55
N PRO A 121 -5.31 9.04 18.78
CA PRO A 121 -5.31 7.66 19.26
C PRO A 121 -6.02 7.57 20.61
N LYS A 122 -6.68 6.44 20.84
CA LYS A 122 -7.44 6.16 22.07
C LYS A 122 -6.49 5.61 23.14
N CYS A 123 -5.48 6.39 23.54
CA CYS A 123 -4.42 5.93 24.44
C CYS A 123 -4.95 5.35 25.76
N LEU A 124 -6.02 5.94 26.32
CA LEU A 124 -6.68 5.46 27.56
C LEU A 124 -7.28 4.05 27.44
N LEU A 125 -7.55 3.58 26.22
CA LEU A 125 -8.08 2.25 25.92
C LEU A 125 -6.98 1.31 25.39
N CYS A 126 -5.74 1.79 25.30
CA CYS A 126 -4.65 1.02 24.71
C CYS A 126 -4.09 0.03 25.74
N PRO A 127 -4.02 -1.28 25.43
CA PRO A 127 -3.44 -2.26 26.35
C PRO A 127 -1.94 -2.04 26.59
N LEU A 128 -1.27 -1.25 25.74
CA LEU A 128 0.15 -0.94 25.85
C LEU A 128 0.42 0.43 26.52
N GLN A 129 -0.60 1.09 27.07
CA GLN A 129 -0.50 2.50 27.48
C GLN A 129 0.57 2.78 28.54
N GLU A 130 0.77 1.84 29.47
CA GLU A 130 1.66 2.01 30.63
C GLU A 130 3.12 2.12 30.23
N ASN A 131 3.52 1.34 29.22
CA ASN A 131 4.91 1.24 28.76
C ASN A 131 5.16 1.98 27.43
N CYS A 132 4.13 2.61 26.86
CA CYS A 132 4.27 3.34 25.61
C CYS A 132 5.02 4.67 25.84
N LYS A 133 6.25 4.76 25.30
CA LYS A 133 7.13 5.93 25.51
C LYS A 133 6.48 7.24 25.05
N THR A 134 5.89 7.26 23.86
CA THR A 134 5.23 8.48 23.36
C THR A 134 3.95 8.83 24.10
N ASN A 135 3.30 7.87 24.79
CA ASN A 135 2.17 8.16 25.66
C ASN A 135 2.64 8.86 26.93
N ALA A 136 3.70 8.34 27.58
CA ALA A 136 4.31 8.97 28.75
C ALA A 136 4.83 10.39 28.46
N MET A 137 5.35 10.62 27.26
CA MET A 137 5.83 11.93 26.80
C MET A 137 4.73 12.82 26.20
N GLN A 138 3.49 12.32 26.08
CA GLN A 138 2.39 13.00 25.38
C GLN A 138 2.73 13.46 23.94
N ALA A 139 3.57 12.71 23.22
CA ALA A 139 4.16 13.09 21.94
C ALA A 139 3.76 12.18 20.77
N TRP A 140 2.68 11.39 20.88
CA TRP A 140 2.28 10.40 19.87
C TRP A 140 2.03 11.01 18.46
N ASP A 141 1.76 12.30 18.37
CA ASP A 141 1.48 13.04 17.13
C ASP A 141 2.74 13.28 16.30
N SER A 142 3.90 13.23 16.94
CA SER A 142 5.23 13.38 16.35
C SER A 142 5.79 12.05 15.80
N PHE A 143 5.13 10.92 16.08
CA PHE A 143 5.61 9.57 15.74
C PHE A 143 4.58 8.77 14.92
N PRO A 144 4.98 8.13 13.80
CA PRO A 144 6.27 8.33 13.11
C PRO A 144 6.37 9.74 12.51
N ALA A 145 7.60 10.22 12.25
CA ALA A 145 7.77 11.53 11.65
C ALA A 145 7.13 11.58 10.25
N LYS A 146 6.67 12.78 9.86
CA LYS A 146 6.00 12.99 8.58
C LYS A 146 6.98 12.75 7.43
N LYS A 147 6.46 12.18 6.33
CA LYS A 147 7.20 12.06 5.08
C LYS A 147 7.70 13.45 4.65
N PRO A 148 9.00 13.61 4.34
CA PRO A 148 9.52 14.84 3.75
C PRO A 148 8.74 15.20 2.49
N LYS A 149 8.30 16.46 2.38
CA LYS A 149 7.56 16.93 1.20
C LYS A 149 8.48 16.87 -0.02
N LYS A 150 7.97 16.30 -1.11
CA LYS A 150 8.56 16.42 -2.45
C LYS A 150 7.56 17.15 -3.33
N THR A 151 8.04 18.11 -4.11
CA THR A 151 7.23 18.72 -5.17
C THR A 151 6.94 17.65 -6.21
N LEU A 152 5.66 17.31 -6.39
CA LEU A 152 5.24 16.37 -7.42
C LEU A 152 5.16 17.11 -8.76
N PRO A 153 5.58 16.48 -9.87
CA PRO A 153 5.47 17.09 -11.18
C PRO A 153 3.99 17.22 -11.57
N GLU A 154 3.55 18.43 -11.87
CA GLU A 154 2.23 18.66 -12.45
C GLU A 154 2.25 18.31 -13.94
N ARG A 155 1.22 17.60 -14.40
CA ARG A 155 1.05 17.25 -15.81
C ARG A 155 -0.32 17.71 -16.28
N GLN A 156 -0.35 18.42 -17.39
CA GLN A 156 -1.57 18.77 -18.10
C GLN A 156 -1.76 17.81 -19.28
N THR A 157 -2.98 17.31 -19.48
CA THR A 157 -3.33 16.47 -20.61
C THR A 157 -4.75 16.80 -21.07
N TYR A 158 -5.04 16.51 -22.33
CA TYR A 158 -6.33 16.75 -22.96
C TYR A 158 -6.97 15.41 -23.33
N PHE A 159 -8.26 15.28 -23.06
CA PHE A 159 -9.05 14.10 -23.43
C PHE A 159 -10.06 14.49 -24.51
N LEU A 160 -10.12 13.70 -25.57
CA LEU A 160 -11.08 13.87 -26.65
C LEU A 160 -12.27 12.93 -26.43
N VAL A 161 -13.45 13.50 -26.19
CA VAL A 161 -14.69 12.74 -26.06
C VAL A 161 -15.40 12.71 -27.41
N LEU A 162 -15.23 11.61 -28.16
CA LEU A 162 -15.98 11.35 -29.40
C LEU A 162 -17.23 10.53 -29.10
N LYS A 163 -18.39 11.04 -29.54
CA LYS A 163 -19.70 10.42 -29.34
C LYS A 163 -20.41 10.23 -30.69
N SER A 164 -21.03 9.07 -30.88
CA SER A 164 -21.93 8.78 -31.99
C SER A 164 -23.17 8.05 -31.47
N GLY A 165 -24.33 8.72 -31.50
CA GLY A 165 -25.55 8.24 -30.86
C GLY A 165 -25.36 8.02 -29.36
N SER A 166 -25.56 6.78 -28.89
CA SER A 166 -25.32 6.36 -27.50
C SER A 166 -23.91 5.83 -27.23
N LYS A 167 -23.05 5.74 -28.25
CA LYS A 167 -21.69 5.19 -28.14
C LYS A 167 -20.66 6.29 -27.94
N VAL A 168 -19.59 5.96 -27.22
CA VAL A 168 -18.41 6.81 -27.04
C VAL A 168 -17.14 6.05 -27.41
N LEU A 169 -16.14 6.77 -27.94
CA LEU A 169 -14.84 6.17 -28.25
C LEU A 169 -13.97 6.11 -27.00
N LEU A 170 -13.43 4.93 -26.72
CA LEU A 170 -12.39 4.70 -25.72
C LEU A 170 -11.22 3.94 -26.36
N GLN A 171 -10.02 4.22 -25.89
CA GLN A 171 -8.81 3.49 -26.26
C GLN A 171 -8.22 2.80 -25.04
N LYS A 172 -7.73 1.57 -25.21
CA LYS A 172 -7.02 0.86 -24.15
C LYS A 172 -5.60 1.41 -24.07
N ARG A 173 -5.18 1.87 -22.90
CA ARG A 173 -3.79 2.30 -22.67
C ARG A 173 -2.86 1.09 -22.66
N GLU A 174 -1.60 1.34 -23.00
CA GLU A 174 -0.52 0.40 -22.69
C GLU A 174 -0.53 0.02 -21.20
N ALA A 175 -0.04 -1.17 -20.87
CA ALA A 175 -0.04 -1.69 -19.50
C ALA A 175 0.98 -1.02 -18.56
N LYS A 176 1.38 0.23 -18.83
CA LYS A 176 2.41 1.01 -18.12
C LYS A 176 1.85 2.35 -17.62
N GLY A 177 2.50 2.91 -16.59
CA GLY A 177 2.18 4.23 -16.06
C GLY A 177 0.80 4.33 -15.39
N ILE A 178 0.34 5.56 -15.20
CA ILE A 178 -0.98 5.88 -14.63
C ILE A 178 -2.07 5.33 -15.57
N TRP A 179 -3.06 4.66 -14.99
CA TRP A 179 -4.15 3.99 -15.71
C TRP A 179 -3.70 2.92 -16.71
N GLY A 180 -2.48 2.40 -16.59
CA GLY A 180 -1.96 1.42 -17.53
C GLY A 180 -2.85 0.19 -17.66
N GLY A 181 -3.28 -0.12 -18.89
CA GLY A 181 -4.20 -1.21 -19.22
C GLY A 181 -5.68 -0.87 -19.15
N LEU A 182 -6.07 0.33 -18.70
CA LEU A 182 -7.45 0.80 -18.68
C LEU A 182 -7.89 1.38 -20.02
N PHE A 183 -9.19 1.36 -20.24
CA PHE A 183 -9.84 2.14 -21.29
C PHE A 183 -10.01 3.59 -20.84
N VAL A 184 -9.53 4.52 -21.64
CA VAL A 184 -9.61 5.97 -21.43
C VAL A 184 -10.07 6.65 -22.71
N PHE A 185 -10.53 7.89 -22.63
CA PHE A 185 -10.70 8.71 -23.82
C PHE A 185 -9.35 8.93 -24.52
N PRO A 186 -9.31 9.06 -25.86
CA PRO A 186 -8.11 9.49 -26.57
C PRO A 186 -7.46 10.69 -25.90
N GLN A 187 -6.16 10.59 -25.60
CA GLN A 187 -5.42 11.61 -24.85
C GLN A 187 -4.37 12.30 -25.71
N PHE A 188 -4.12 13.58 -25.44
CA PHE A 188 -3.13 14.40 -26.14
C PHE A 188 -2.37 15.29 -25.13
N GLU A 189 -1.15 15.66 -25.48
CA GLU A 189 -0.31 16.57 -24.67
C GLU A 189 -0.59 18.04 -24.99
N SER A 190 -1.02 18.33 -26.23
CA SER A 190 -1.39 19.67 -26.69
C SER A 190 -2.75 19.67 -27.37
N LEU A 191 -3.32 20.87 -27.55
CA LEU A 191 -4.62 21.09 -28.16
C LEU A 191 -4.55 21.29 -29.69
N GLU A 192 -3.38 21.12 -30.31
CA GLU A 192 -3.19 21.28 -31.76
C GLU A 192 -3.83 20.10 -32.51
N LEU A 193 -5.16 20.15 -32.61
CA LEU A 193 -5.95 19.26 -33.43
C LEU A 193 -6.13 19.93 -34.80
N SER A 194 -5.70 19.24 -35.86
CA SER A 194 -5.99 19.62 -37.24
C SER A 194 -7.48 19.93 -37.40
N SER A 195 -7.78 21.11 -37.93
CA SER A 195 -9.10 21.74 -38.07
C SER A 195 -10.21 20.75 -38.45
N GLY A 196 -11.12 20.43 -37.51
CA GLY A 196 -12.32 19.63 -37.82
C GLY A 196 -12.97 18.87 -36.67
N LEU A 197 -12.29 18.70 -35.52
CA LEU A 197 -12.84 17.95 -34.38
C LEU A 197 -13.36 18.91 -33.30
N ILE A 198 -14.68 18.87 -33.05
CA ILE A 198 -15.33 19.62 -31.97
C ILE A 198 -14.78 19.10 -30.62
N LEU A 199 -14.00 19.94 -29.96
CA LEU A 199 -13.47 19.70 -28.62
C LEU A 199 -14.60 19.73 -27.58
N CYS A 200 -15.00 18.55 -27.10
CA CYS A 200 -15.95 18.43 -26.02
C CYS A 200 -15.22 18.31 -24.67
N LYS A 201 -15.04 19.47 -24.01
CA LYS A 201 -14.70 19.67 -22.59
C LYS A 201 -13.29 19.25 -22.13
N ILE A 202 -12.56 20.24 -21.59
CA ILE A 202 -11.23 20.08 -20.97
C ILE A 202 -11.41 19.59 -19.52
N CYS A 203 -10.84 18.44 -19.18
CA CYS A 203 -10.69 18.00 -17.78
C CYS A 203 -9.23 18.07 -17.38
N LYS A 204 -8.86 19.02 -16.51
CA LYS A 204 -7.57 19.04 -15.84
C LYS A 204 -7.53 17.91 -14.81
N PHE A 205 -6.60 16.97 -14.97
CA PHE A 205 -6.32 15.95 -13.97
C PHE A 205 -4.98 16.24 -13.29
N HIS A 206 -4.98 16.27 -11.96
CA HIS A 206 -3.77 16.34 -11.16
C HIS A 206 -3.43 14.90 -10.77
N SER A 207 -2.28 14.39 -11.21
CA SER A 207 -1.79 13.09 -10.77
C SER A 207 -0.76 13.25 -9.65
N ASN A 208 -1.06 12.66 -8.49
CA ASN A 208 -0.08 12.44 -7.41
C ASN A 208 0.81 11.22 -7.69
#